data_AF-A0A0Q7J0X8-F1
#
_entry.id   AF-A0A0Q7J0X8-F1
#
_cell.length_a   1.000
_cell.length_b   1.000
_cell.length_c   1.000
_cell.angle_alpha   90.00
_cell.angle_beta   90.00
_cell.angle_gamma   90.00
#
_symmetry.space_group_name_H-M   'P 1'
#
loop_
_entity.id
_entity.type
_entity.pdbx_description
1 polymer ?
#
loop_
_entity_poly.entity_id
_entity_poly.type
_entity_poly.pdbx_seq_one_letter_code
_entity_poly.pdbx_strand_id
1 'polypeptide(L)'
;MEAAQLAQSGFTRPTDAISAQFSLAFGVGLQFLTGQNAPQDYLDPKRWADPVILSIGDLIKPYAMPIPKGDPDLSSNVEIIMKDGRSFVWYQRGFRGHPVSPATPEDIKGKFRNNLKGVSSDETAVAILDTVMTIESSESVRLLTSLLGMSTSN
;
A
#
# COMPACT_ATOMS: atom_id res chain seq x y z
N MET A 1 -6.50 -21.93 2.59
CA MET A 1 -6.24 -21.48 1.20
C MET A 1 -5.71 -22.65 0.41
N GLU A 2 -6.23 -22.83 -0.81
CA GLU A 2 -5.82 -23.89 -1.73
C GLU A 2 -4.44 -23.57 -2.35
N ALA A 3 -3.66 -24.59 -2.74
CA ALA A 3 -2.32 -24.41 -3.29
C ALA A 3 -2.29 -23.47 -4.53
N ALA A 4 -3.39 -23.42 -5.29
CA ALA A 4 -3.55 -22.53 -6.44
C ALA A 4 -3.57 -21.03 -6.06
N GLN A 5 -4.11 -20.67 -4.89
CA GLN A 5 -4.15 -19.28 -4.39
C GLN A 5 -2.77 -18.78 -3.92
N LEU A 6 -1.96 -19.69 -3.36
CA LEU A 6 -0.56 -19.39 -2.99
C LEU A 6 0.30 -19.20 -4.25
N ALA A 7 0.09 -20.03 -5.28
CA ALA A 7 0.77 -19.88 -6.56
C ALA A 7 0.39 -18.57 -7.28
N GLN A 8 -0.87 -18.14 -7.17
CA GLN A 8 -1.35 -16.87 -7.76
C GLN A 8 -0.86 -15.61 -7.04
N SER A 9 -0.36 -15.69 -5.80
CA SER A 9 0.19 -14.51 -5.09
C SER A 9 1.71 -14.40 -5.23
N GLY A 10 2.41 -15.49 -5.58
CA GLY A 10 3.87 -15.56 -5.67
C GLY A 10 4.49 -15.15 -7.01
N PHE A 11 3.71 -14.77 -8.03
CA PHE A 11 4.28 -14.31 -9.30
C PHE A 11 4.94 -12.95 -9.11
N THR A 12 6.08 -12.70 -9.75
CA THR A 12 6.92 -11.51 -9.49
C THR A 12 6.97 -10.52 -10.65
N ARG A 13 6.56 -10.94 -11.84
CA ARG A 13 6.70 -10.16 -13.08
C ARG A 13 5.33 -9.72 -13.59
N PRO A 14 4.76 -8.64 -13.02
CA PRO A 14 3.52 -8.08 -13.52
C PRO A 14 3.72 -7.45 -14.90
N THR A 15 2.67 -7.45 -15.71
CA THR A 15 2.67 -6.89 -17.07
C THR A 15 1.77 -5.67 -17.21
N ASP A 16 0.97 -5.39 -16.17
CA ASP A 16 0.02 -4.31 -16.11
C ASP A 16 -0.22 -3.91 -14.64
N ALA A 17 -0.94 -2.81 -14.44
CA ALA A 17 -1.22 -2.28 -13.12
C ALA A 17 -2.04 -3.23 -12.24
N ILE A 18 -2.89 -4.08 -12.83
CA ILE A 18 -3.75 -5.00 -12.07
C ILE A 18 -2.90 -6.13 -11.53
N SER A 19 -2.14 -6.81 -12.40
CA SER A 19 -1.18 -7.83 -12.01
C SER A 19 -0.14 -7.30 -11.02
N ALA A 20 0.30 -6.05 -11.12
CA ALA A 20 1.20 -5.45 -10.14
C ALA A 20 0.56 -5.37 -8.74
N GLN A 21 -0.71 -4.97 -8.65
CA GLN A 21 -1.44 -4.85 -7.38
C GLN A 21 -1.76 -6.21 -6.73
N PHE A 22 -1.99 -7.26 -7.53
CA PHE A 22 -2.32 -8.59 -7.03
C PHE A 22 -1.10 -9.48 -6.78
N SER A 23 0.10 -9.01 -7.10
CA SER A 23 1.35 -9.71 -6.79
C SER A 23 1.86 -9.38 -5.39
N LEU A 24 1.79 -10.35 -4.48
CA LEU A 24 2.41 -10.22 -3.15
C LEU A 24 3.93 -10.08 -3.28
N ALA A 25 4.55 -10.89 -4.14
CA ALA A 25 6.00 -10.91 -4.29
C ALA A 25 6.56 -9.59 -4.85
N PHE A 26 5.89 -9.00 -5.85
CA PHE A 26 6.23 -7.68 -6.37
C PHE A 26 6.03 -6.60 -5.31
N GLY A 27 4.89 -6.58 -4.62
CA GLY A 27 4.61 -5.59 -3.57
C GLY A 27 5.62 -5.64 -2.42
N VAL A 28 6.09 -6.83 -2.03
CA VAL A 28 7.18 -6.95 -1.05
C VAL A 28 8.49 -6.40 -1.61
N GLY A 29 8.88 -6.77 -2.84
CA GLY A 29 10.08 -6.22 -3.47
C GLY A 29 10.06 -4.70 -3.57
N LEU A 30 8.91 -4.13 -3.93
CA LEU A 30 8.69 -2.69 -4.00
C LEU A 30 8.85 -2.04 -2.61
N GLN A 31 8.23 -2.62 -1.57
CA GLN A 31 8.34 -2.16 -0.19
C GLN A 31 9.79 -2.12 0.30
N PHE A 32 10.61 -3.12 -0.05
CA PHE A 32 12.02 -3.15 0.32
C PHE A 32 12.84 -2.06 -0.37
N LEU A 33 12.53 -1.76 -1.64
CA LEU A 33 13.27 -0.75 -2.40
C LEU A 33 12.89 0.68 -2.01
N THR A 34 11.59 0.95 -1.85
CA THR A 34 11.08 2.32 -1.69
C THR A 34 10.68 2.66 -0.25
N GLY A 35 10.56 1.66 0.62
CA GLY A 35 9.98 1.82 1.94
C GLY A 35 8.46 2.02 1.93
N GLN A 36 7.78 1.86 0.79
CA GLN A 36 6.34 2.08 0.66
C GLN A 36 5.71 1.27 -0.48
N ASN A 37 4.38 1.25 -0.50
CA ASN A 37 3.57 0.72 -1.61
C ASN A 37 2.58 1.80 -2.06
N ALA A 38 3.07 2.81 -2.78
CA ALA A 38 2.24 3.93 -3.21
C ALA A 38 1.51 3.61 -4.52
N PRO A 39 0.26 4.07 -4.73
CA PRO A 39 -0.53 3.72 -5.91
C PRO A 39 0.19 3.98 -7.25
N GLN A 40 0.91 5.09 -7.35
CA GLN A 40 1.68 5.45 -8.55
C GLN A 40 2.78 4.45 -8.89
N ASP A 41 3.38 3.79 -7.90
CA ASP A 41 4.43 2.78 -8.15
C ASP A 41 3.84 1.54 -8.84
N TYR A 42 2.56 1.22 -8.59
CA TYR A 42 1.86 0.14 -9.28
C TYR A 42 1.39 0.51 -10.68
N LEU A 43 1.30 1.81 -10.99
CA LEU A 43 0.91 2.32 -12.31
C LEU A 43 2.12 2.57 -13.23
N ASP A 44 3.35 2.49 -12.70
CA ASP A 44 4.58 2.78 -13.44
C ASP A 44 5.20 1.50 -14.04
N PRO A 45 5.20 1.33 -15.38
CA PRO A 45 5.83 0.18 -16.04
C PRO A 45 7.33 0.03 -15.74
N LYS A 46 8.03 1.12 -15.39
CA LYS A 46 9.44 1.06 -15.01
C LYS A 46 9.63 0.29 -13.71
N ARG A 47 8.68 0.38 -12.77
CA ARG A 47 8.71 -0.39 -11.52
C ARG A 47 8.52 -1.87 -11.78
N TRP A 48 7.61 -2.23 -12.69
CA TRP A 48 7.32 -3.62 -13.03
C TRP A 48 8.54 -4.36 -13.59
N ALA A 49 9.42 -3.63 -14.27
CA ALA A 49 10.65 -4.16 -14.87
C ALA A 49 11.92 -3.90 -14.02
N ASP A 50 11.81 -3.29 -12.83
CA ASP A 50 12.98 -2.94 -12.01
C ASP A 50 13.69 -4.21 -11.51
N PRO A 51 14.96 -4.45 -11.91
CA PRO A 51 15.65 -5.70 -11.57
C PRO A 51 15.87 -5.88 -10.07
N VAL A 52 15.93 -4.79 -9.28
CA VAL A 52 16.09 -4.87 -7.82
C VAL A 52 14.80 -5.37 -7.19
N ILE A 53 13.65 -4.79 -7.56
CA ILE A 53 12.32 -5.23 -7.08
C ILE A 53 12.10 -6.71 -7.43
N LEU A 54 12.34 -7.07 -8.69
CA LEU A 54 12.16 -8.44 -9.17
C LEU A 54 13.08 -9.44 -8.45
N SER A 55 14.34 -9.06 -8.21
CA SER A 55 15.29 -9.94 -7.51
C SER A 55 14.88 -10.24 -6.06
N ILE A 56 14.24 -9.30 -5.37
CA ILE A 56 13.70 -9.50 -4.02
C ILE A 56 12.44 -10.35 -4.09
N GLY A 57 11.54 -10.02 -5.03
CA GLY A 57 10.32 -10.78 -5.27
C GLY A 57 10.60 -12.26 -5.53
N ASP A 58 11.65 -12.58 -6.29
CA ASP A 58 12.03 -13.96 -6.63
C ASP A 58 12.48 -14.80 -5.42
N LEU A 59 12.75 -14.16 -4.28
CA LEU A 59 13.06 -14.84 -3.02
C LEU A 59 11.79 -15.17 -2.19
N ILE A 60 10.65 -14.57 -2.53
CA ILE A 60 9.42 -14.68 -1.76
C ILE A 60 8.74 -16.02 -2.03
N LYS A 61 8.45 -16.75 -0.94
CA LYS A 61 7.75 -18.04 -0.98
C LYS A 61 6.52 -17.96 -0.10
N PRO A 62 5.34 -17.64 -0.65
CA PRO A 62 4.11 -17.65 0.11
C PRO A 62 3.80 -19.07 0.59
N TYR A 63 3.38 -19.20 1.83
CA TYR A 63 2.95 -20.49 2.39
C TYR A 63 1.69 -20.28 3.22
N ALA A 64 0.81 -21.30 3.24
CA ALA A 64 -0.34 -21.27 4.13
C ALA A 64 0.12 -21.53 5.56
N MET A 65 -0.41 -20.75 6.49
CA MET A 65 -0.26 -20.97 7.92
C MET A 65 -1.63 -20.98 8.59
N PRO A 66 -1.79 -21.71 9.71
CA PRO A 66 -2.97 -21.54 10.54
C PRO A 66 -2.98 -20.14 11.14
N ILE A 67 -4.13 -19.45 11.05
CA ILE A 67 -4.35 -18.21 11.78
C ILE A 67 -4.72 -18.58 13.22
N PRO A 68 -4.05 -18.02 14.25
CA PRO A 68 -4.40 -18.24 15.65
C PRO A 68 -5.87 -17.93 15.93
N LYS A 69 -6.49 -18.73 16.80
CA LYS A 69 -7.91 -18.54 17.16
C LYS A 69 -8.10 -17.15 17.78
N GLY A 70 -9.00 -16.35 17.20
CA GLY A 70 -9.32 -15.00 17.67
C GLY A 70 -8.51 -13.89 16.99
N ASP A 71 -7.59 -14.25 16.08
CA ASP A 71 -6.92 -13.29 15.21
C ASP A 71 -7.71 -13.10 13.91
N PRO A 72 -7.65 -11.89 13.31
CA PRO A 72 -8.41 -11.61 12.10
C PRO A 72 -7.83 -12.32 10.89
N ASP A 73 -8.68 -12.47 9.87
CA ASP A 73 -8.26 -12.87 8.54
C ASP A 73 -7.17 -11.92 8.02
N LEU A 74 -6.24 -12.45 7.21
CA LEU A 74 -5.04 -11.76 6.70
C LEU A 74 -3.94 -11.48 7.74
N SER A 75 -4.08 -11.99 8.98
CA SER A 75 -2.93 -12.11 9.87
C SER A 75 -1.80 -12.88 9.18
N SER A 76 -0.57 -12.38 9.30
CA SER A 76 0.55 -12.86 8.47
C SER A 76 1.81 -13.03 9.30
N ASN A 77 2.56 -14.10 9.04
CA ASN A 77 3.92 -14.27 9.52
C ASN A 77 4.91 -13.99 8.39
N VAL A 78 5.95 -13.23 8.69
CA VAL A 78 7.07 -12.99 7.78
C VAL A 78 8.31 -13.57 8.40
N GLU A 79 8.98 -14.44 7.66
CA GLU A 79 10.30 -14.96 8.01
C GLU A 79 11.32 -14.50 6.96
N ILE A 80 12.41 -13.90 7.41
CA ILE A 80 13.54 -13.49 6.56
C ILE A 80 14.76 -14.29 7.00
N ILE A 81 15.27 -15.12 6.10
CA ILE A 81 16.48 -15.92 6.31
C ILE A 81 17.63 -15.28 5.56
N MET A 82 18.65 -14.85 6.29
CA MET A 82 19.86 -14.24 5.76
C MET A 82 20.82 -15.30 5.23
N LYS A 83 21.71 -14.91 4.30
CA LYS A 83 22.72 -15.81 3.73
C LYS A 83 23.72 -16.37 4.76
N ASP A 84 23.90 -15.68 5.89
CA ASP A 84 24.73 -16.12 7.01
C ASP A 84 23.99 -17.05 8.00
N GLY A 85 22.74 -17.41 7.70
CA GLY A 85 21.92 -18.30 8.50
C GLY A 85 21.09 -17.62 9.59
N ARG A 86 21.23 -16.30 9.82
CA ARG A 86 20.34 -15.58 10.74
C ARG A 86 18.90 -15.61 10.23
N SER A 87 17.94 -15.79 11.14
CA SER A 87 16.50 -15.71 10.84
C SER A 87 15.84 -14.60 11.65
N PHE A 88 14.98 -13.83 10.99
CA PHE A 88 14.13 -12.82 11.60
C PHE A 88 12.68 -13.22 11.35
N VAL A 89 11.91 -13.37 12.43
CA VAL A 89 10.50 -13.76 12.34
C VAL A 89 9.65 -12.66 12.96
N TRP A 90 8.60 -12.25 12.24
CA TRP A 90 7.64 -11.28 12.72
C TRP A 90 6.21 -11.73 12.41
N TYR A 91 5.38 -11.75 13.46
CA TYR A 91 3.96 -12.01 13.33
C TYR A 91 3.17 -10.70 13.36
N GLN A 92 2.42 -10.43 12.31
CA GLN A 92 1.51 -9.30 12.21
C GLN A 92 0.07 -9.77 12.37
N ARG A 93 -0.50 -9.57 13.56
CA ARG A 93 -1.91 -9.86 13.86
C ARG A 93 -2.90 -9.00 13.05
N GLY A 94 -2.51 -7.80 12.65
CA GLY A 94 -3.36 -6.95 11.82
C GLY A 94 -2.61 -5.71 11.38
N PHE A 95 -2.66 -5.41 10.08
CA PHE A 95 -1.94 -4.28 9.50
C PHE A 95 -2.51 -2.93 9.96
N ARG A 96 -1.71 -1.86 9.86
CA ARG A 96 -2.14 -0.50 10.18
C ARG A 96 -3.36 -0.12 9.33
N GLY A 97 -4.46 0.26 9.97
CA GLY A 97 -5.75 0.52 9.32
C GLY A 97 -6.77 -0.61 9.48
N HIS A 98 -6.36 -1.81 9.88
CA HIS A 98 -7.28 -2.89 10.25
C HIS A 98 -8.02 -2.54 11.55
N PRO A 99 -9.27 -3.01 11.80
CA PRO A 99 -9.99 -2.73 13.05
C PRO A 99 -9.22 -3.05 14.35
N VAL A 100 -8.31 -4.02 14.33
CA VAL A 100 -7.45 -4.37 15.48
C VAL A 100 -6.19 -3.51 15.62
N SER A 101 -5.88 -2.68 14.61
CA SER A 101 -4.78 -1.72 14.57
C SER A 101 -5.22 -0.47 13.79
N PRO A 102 -6.24 0.26 14.28
CA PRO A 102 -6.93 1.30 13.51
C PRO A 102 -6.00 2.47 13.22
N ALA A 103 -6.09 3.03 12.02
CA ALA A 103 -5.32 4.21 11.61
C ALA A 103 -5.58 5.40 12.55
N THR A 104 -4.55 6.21 12.80
CA THR A 104 -4.68 7.50 13.50
C THR A 104 -5.22 8.55 12.53
N PRO A 105 -5.79 9.65 13.03
CA PRO A 105 -6.08 10.81 12.20
C PRO A 105 -4.86 11.27 11.39
N GLU A 106 -3.66 11.22 11.97
CA GLU A 106 -2.40 11.61 11.31
C GLU A 106 -2.04 10.66 10.16
N ASP A 107 -2.27 9.35 10.31
CA ASP A 107 -2.09 8.39 9.21
C ASP A 107 -3.02 8.72 8.03
N ILE A 108 -4.29 9.04 8.32
CA ILE A 108 -5.30 9.36 7.31
C ILE A 108 -4.91 10.66 6.58
N LYS A 109 -4.58 11.72 7.33
CA LYS A 109 -4.14 13.01 6.79
C LYS A 109 -2.85 12.87 5.97
N GLY A 110 -1.89 12.08 6.46
CA GLY A 110 -0.64 11.80 5.77
C GLY A 110 -0.85 11.05 4.46
N LYS A 111 -1.68 9.99 4.48
CA LYS A 111 -2.07 9.24 3.28
C LYS A 111 -2.77 10.13 2.25
N PHE A 112 -3.69 10.99 2.70
CA PHE A 112 -4.39 11.93 1.82
C PHE A 112 -3.43 12.85 1.07
N ARG A 113 -2.50 13.51 1.78
CA ARG A 113 -1.50 14.39 1.16
C ARG A 113 -0.57 13.62 0.21
N ASN A 114 -0.12 12.43 0.61
CA ASN A 114 0.75 11.61 -0.23
C ASN A 114 0.06 11.17 -1.53
N ASN A 115 -1.24 10.89 -1.50
CA ASN A 115 -2.00 10.53 -2.70
C ASN A 115 -2.20 11.70 -3.67
N LEU A 116 -2.10 12.95 -3.21
CA LEU A 116 -2.24 14.15 -4.05
C LEU A 116 -0.92 14.65 -4.63
N LYS A 117 0.23 14.09 -4.22
CA LYS A 117 1.53 14.45 -4.79
C LYS A 117 1.53 14.20 -6.30
N GLY A 118 1.85 15.23 -7.07
CA GLY A 118 1.86 15.19 -8.53
C GLY A 118 0.46 15.29 -9.18
N VAL A 119 -0.60 15.45 -8.39
CA VAL A 119 -1.99 15.65 -8.86
C VAL A 119 -2.48 17.07 -8.56
N SER A 120 -2.13 17.63 -7.40
CA SER A 120 -2.44 19.01 -7.01
C SER A 120 -1.26 19.67 -6.28
N SER A 121 -1.35 20.98 -6.06
CA SER A 121 -0.39 21.67 -5.20
C SER A 121 -0.57 21.28 -3.72
N ASP A 122 0.49 21.42 -2.92
CA ASP A 122 0.44 21.15 -1.48
C ASP A 122 -0.56 22.08 -0.77
N GLU A 123 -0.66 23.34 -1.17
CA GLU A 123 -1.63 24.30 -0.65
C GLU A 123 -3.06 23.86 -0.94
N THR A 124 -3.32 23.38 -2.16
CA THR A 124 -4.63 22.87 -2.56
C THR A 124 -4.97 21.61 -1.78
N ALA A 125 -4.01 20.69 -1.60
CA ALA A 125 -4.20 19.48 -0.80
C ALA A 125 -4.52 19.81 0.66
N VAL A 126 -3.83 20.78 1.26
CA VAL A 126 -4.13 21.26 2.62
C VAL A 126 -5.52 21.87 2.69
N ALA A 127 -5.88 22.74 1.75
CA ALA A 127 -7.20 23.38 1.72
C ALA A 127 -8.34 22.36 1.57
N ILE A 128 -8.18 21.35 0.72
CA ILE A 128 -9.17 20.26 0.59
C ILE A 128 -9.30 19.51 1.91
N LEU A 129 -8.17 19.12 2.51
CA LEU A 129 -8.16 18.36 3.75
C LEU A 129 -8.85 19.13 4.87
N ASP A 130 -8.50 20.40 5.07
CA ASP A 130 -9.09 21.23 6.11
C ASP A 130 -10.59 21.43 5.89
N THR A 131 -11.02 21.65 4.63
CA THR A 131 -12.44 21.79 4.28
C THR A 131 -13.22 20.51 4.57
N VAL A 132 -12.67 19.33 4.26
CA VAL A 132 -13.31 18.03 4.54
C VAL A 132 -13.39 17.77 6.04
N MET A 133 -12.37 18.14 6.81
CA MET A 133 -12.31 17.90 8.25
C MET A 133 -13.29 18.76 9.06
N THR A 134 -13.86 19.82 8.47
CA THR A 134 -14.87 20.70 9.09
C THR A 134 -16.19 20.74 8.30
N ILE A 135 -16.42 19.76 7.42
CA ILE A 135 -17.52 19.79 6.45
C ILE A 135 -18.90 19.78 7.11
N GLU A 136 -19.02 19.15 8.28
CA GLU A 136 -20.25 19.07 9.07
C GLU A 136 -20.75 20.43 9.57
N SER A 137 -19.85 21.41 9.66
CA SER A 137 -20.16 22.77 10.06
C SER A 137 -20.38 23.71 8.85
N SER A 138 -20.28 23.20 7.62
CA SER A 138 -20.42 24.03 6.42
C SER A 138 -21.86 24.07 5.92
N GLU A 139 -22.35 25.28 5.65
CA GLU A 139 -23.66 25.49 5.01
C GLU A 139 -23.65 25.16 3.50
N SER A 140 -22.47 24.97 2.89
CA SER A 140 -22.34 24.71 1.46
C SER A 140 -21.11 23.87 1.10
N VAL A 141 -21.26 22.99 0.11
CA VAL A 141 -20.15 22.21 -0.47
C VAL A 141 -19.43 22.93 -1.62
N ARG A 142 -19.83 24.18 -1.96
CA ARG A 142 -19.27 24.92 -3.11
C ARG A 142 -17.75 25.11 -3.01
N LEU A 143 -17.24 25.41 -1.82
CA LEU A 143 -15.80 25.57 -1.62
C LEU A 143 -15.06 24.27 -1.94
N LEU A 144 -15.54 23.14 -1.38
CA LEU A 144 -14.95 21.83 -1.62
C LEU A 144 -14.98 21.47 -3.11
N THR A 145 -16.11 21.63 -3.78
CA THR A 145 -16.21 21.31 -5.22
C THR A 145 -15.34 22.23 -6.08
N SER A 146 -15.18 23.50 -5.70
CA SER A 146 -14.24 24.41 -6.35
C SER A 146 -12.81 23.92 -6.21
N LEU A 147 -12.38 23.54 -5.01
CA LEU A 147 -11.03 23.04 -4.76
C LEU A 147 -10.74 21.74 -5.54
N LEU A 148 -11.73 20.85 -5.66
CA LEU A 148 -11.61 19.61 -6.43
C LEU A 148 -11.63 19.83 -7.95
N GLY A 149 -12.22 20.92 -8.42
CA GLY A 149 -12.29 21.28 -9.84
C GLY A 149 -11.03 21.99 -10.37
N MET A 150 -10.15 22.45 -9.48
CA MET A 150 -8.89 23.10 -9.86
C MET A 150 -7.85 22.02 -10.17
N SER A 151 -7.85 21.49 -11.40
CA SER A 151 -6.68 20.72 -11.88
C SER A 151 -5.56 21.70 -12.23
N THR A 152 -4.34 21.45 -11.73
CA THR A 152 -3.16 22.15 -12.25
C THR A 152 -3.08 21.95 -13.76
N SER A 153 -3.13 23.04 -14.52
CA SER A 153 -2.76 23.03 -15.93
C SER A 153 -1.30 22.59 -16.02
N ASN A 154 -1.03 21.42 -16.57
CA ASN A 154 0.29 21.05 -17.08
C ASN A 154 0.49 21.68 -18.45
#